data_AF-A0A0D2MPL7-F1
#
_entry.id   AF-A0A0D2MPL7-F1
#
_cell.length_a   1.000
_cell.length_b   1.000
_cell.length_c   1.000
_cell.angle_alpha   90.00
_cell.angle_beta   90.00
_cell.angle_gamma   90.00
#
_symmetry.space_group_name_H-M   'P 1'
#
loop_
_entity.id
_entity.type
_entity.pdbx_description
1 polymer ?
#
loop_
_entity_poly.entity_id
_entity_poly.type
_entity_poly.pdbx_seq_one_letter_code
_entity_poly.pdbx_strand_id
1 'polypeptide(L)'
;MLLTACRYDYPVFARNGGEPVVYAGQYHTDVVTSKAVAQIRSAKAAGKPFYIQVAPIGCHDACYVDEDFNGYVTPPVPAPRHAKLYAEVNLPHDPSFNEEDVSDKPAWVQALPRLDRANVTYLNEYHRDRLRSLRSVDELIDTLAYQTDLQVPFLIS
;
A
#
# COMPACT_ATOMS: atom_id res chain seq x y z
N MET A 1 -13.55 11.90 -3.99
CA MET A 1 -12.12 12.24 -4.07
C MET A 1 -11.50 11.90 -2.73
N LEU A 2 -10.34 11.22 -2.70
CA LEU A 2 -9.60 10.92 -1.45
C LEU A 2 -9.02 12.22 -0.90
N LEU A 3 -9.10 12.43 0.42
CA LEU A 3 -8.54 13.62 1.07
C LEU A 3 -7.41 13.31 2.06
N THR A 4 -7.07 12.04 2.26
CA THR A 4 -5.87 11.65 3.03
C THR A 4 -5.14 10.56 2.26
N ALA A 5 -4.00 10.92 1.67
CA ALA A 5 -3.38 10.16 0.59
C ALA A 5 -2.43 9.02 1.03
N CYS A 6 -2.03 8.94 2.31
CA CYS A 6 -1.08 7.91 2.75
C CYS A 6 -1.12 7.55 4.25
N ARG A 7 -2.29 7.62 4.92
CA ARG A 7 -2.45 7.16 6.32
C ARG A 7 -3.31 5.90 6.40
N TYR A 8 -2.77 4.84 7.02
CA TYR A 8 -3.40 3.51 7.05
C TYR A 8 -4.57 3.38 8.03
N ASP A 9 -4.59 4.13 9.13
CA ASP A 9 -5.56 4.05 10.23
C ASP A 9 -6.56 5.22 10.26
N TYR A 10 -6.43 6.17 9.34
CA TYR A 10 -7.29 7.35 9.27
C TYR A 10 -7.74 7.67 7.82
N PRO A 11 -8.43 6.73 7.15
CA PRO A 11 -8.96 6.94 5.81
C PRO A 11 -10.01 8.07 5.79
N VAL A 12 -9.91 8.96 4.79
CA VAL A 12 -10.89 10.04 4.55
C VAL A 12 -11.38 10.01 3.11
N PHE A 13 -12.70 9.91 2.94
CA PHE A 13 -13.33 9.78 1.62
C PHE A 13 -14.55 10.69 1.48
N ALA A 14 -14.65 11.33 0.30
CA ALA A 14 -15.84 12.05 -0.14
C ALA A 14 -16.49 11.36 -1.35
N ARG A 15 -17.83 11.32 -1.38
CA ARG A 15 -18.63 10.82 -2.52
C ARG A 15 -19.13 11.99 -3.35
N ASN A 16 -18.79 12.03 -4.65
CA ASN A 16 -19.28 13.03 -5.61
C ASN A 16 -19.17 14.50 -5.13
N GLY A 17 -18.06 14.85 -4.47
CA GLY A 17 -17.84 16.20 -3.95
C GLY A 17 -18.63 16.55 -2.68
N GLY A 18 -19.37 15.60 -2.11
CA GLY A 18 -20.01 15.78 -0.80
C GLY A 18 -19.00 15.81 0.35
N GLU A 19 -19.52 16.04 1.56
CA GLU A 19 -18.71 16.18 2.77
C GLU A 19 -17.74 15.00 2.99
N PRO A 20 -16.47 15.28 3.37
CA PRO A 20 -15.52 14.24 3.71
C PRO A 20 -16.00 13.44 4.92
N VAL A 21 -15.95 12.10 4.80
CA VAL A 21 -16.23 11.19 5.92
C VAL A 21 -14.91 10.58 6.40
N VAL A 22 -14.67 10.69 7.70
CA VAL A 22 -13.52 10.11 8.40
C VAL A 22 -13.87 8.70 8.89
N TYR A 23 -12.99 7.74 8.63
CA TYR A 23 -13.11 6.34 9.03
C TYR A 23 -12.02 5.98 10.04
N ALA A 24 -11.94 6.73 11.15
CA ALA A 24 -10.88 6.59 12.14
C ALA A 24 -10.81 5.16 12.71
N GLY A 25 -9.60 4.60 12.79
CA GLY A 25 -9.32 3.26 13.27
C GLY A 25 -9.64 2.14 12.27
N GLN A 26 -10.24 2.45 11.12
CA GLN A 26 -10.45 1.47 10.06
C GLN A 26 -9.22 1.43 9.14
N TYR A 27 -8.84 0.23 8.74
CA TYR A 27 -7.68 0.05 7.86
C TYR A 27 -8.01 0.53 6.44
N HIS A 28 -7.14 1.35 5.86
CA HIS A 28 -7.39 2.07 4.60
C HIS A 28 -7.82 1.13 3.46
N THR A 29 -7.08 0.05 3.23
CA THR A 29 -7.40 -0.90 2.14
C THR A 29 -8.77 -1.55 2.33
N ASP A 30 -9.22 -1.76 3.57
CA ASP A 30 -10.52 -2.37 3.87
C ASP A 30 -11.66 -1.39 3.56
N VAL A 31 -11.47 -0.10 3.86
CA VAL A 31 -12.42 0.97 3.51
C VAL A 31 -12.49 1.16 2.00
N VAL A 32 -11.35 1.13 1.29
CA VAL A 32 -11.30 1.17 -0.18
C VAL A 32 -12.05 -0.02 -0.78
N THR A 33 -11.79 -1.23 -0.28
CA THR A 33 -12.46 -2.46 -0.74
C THR A 33 -13.96 -2.35 -0.58
N SER A 34 -14.43 -1.96 0.60
CA SER A 34 -15.86 -1.80 0.91
C SER A 34 -16.54 -0.79 -0.03
N LYS A 35 -15.88 0.33 -0.30
CA LYS A 35 -16.39 1.37 -1.22
C LYS A 35 -16.42 0.89 -2.67
N ALA A 36 -15.37 0.20 -3.13
CA ALA A 36 -15.29 -0.35 -4.47
C ALA A 36 -16.39 -1.40 -4.72
N VAL A 37 -16.60 -2.32 -3.76
CA VAL A 37 -17.69 -3.31 -3.82
C VAL A 37 -19.06 -2.62 -3.89
N ALA A 38 -19.31 -1.61 -3.07
CA ALA A 38 -20.56 -0.87 -3.10
C ALA A 38 -20.79 -0.19 -4.46
N GLN A 39 -19.74 0.40 -5.04
CA GLN A 39 -19.82 1.04 -6.36
C GLN A 39 -20.09 0.02 -7.47
N ILE A 40 -19.42 -1.13 -7.47
CA ILE A 40 -19.64 -2.22 -8.44
C ILE A 40 -21.08 -2.74 -8.34
N ARG A 41 -21.58 -3.00 -7.13
CA ARG A 41 -22.97 -3.46 -6.94
C ARG A 41 -23.98 -2.44 -7.44
N SER A 42 -23.77 -1.16 -7.13
CA SER A 42 -24.62 -0.07 -7.62
C SER A 42 -24.58 0.03 -9.15
N ALA A 43 -23.42 -0.15 -9.77
CA ALA A 43 -23.28 -0.10 -11.23
C ALA A 43 -23.92 -1.30 -11.93
N LYS A 44 -23.72 -2.52 -11.39
CA LYS A 44 -24.39 -3.74 -11.85
C LYS A 44 -25.91 -3.59 -11.81
N ALA A 45 -26.46 -3.08 -10.71
CA ALA A 45 -27.90 -2.84 -10.56
C ALA A 45 -28.45 -1.81 -11.57
N ALA A 46 -27.64 -0.83 -11.98
CA ALA A 46 -28.03 0.16 -12.99
C ALA A 46 -28.02 -0.38 -14.43
N GLY A 47 -27.41 -1.55 -14.68
CA GLY A 47 -27.44 -2.23 -15.99
C GLY A 47 -26.70 -1.51 -17.12
N LYS A 48 -25.79 -0.56 -16.81
CA LYS A 48 -24.99 0.18 -17.79
C LYS A 48 -23.51 -0.20 -17.69
N PRO A 49 -22.75 -0.15 -18.80
CA PRO A 49 -21.30 -0.23 -18.73
C PRO A 49 -20.74 0.80 -17.76
N PHE A 50 -19.71 0.42 -17.02
CA PHE A 50 -19.06 1.29 -16.04
C PHE A 50 -17.54 1.12 -16.09
N TYR A 51 -16.84 2.16 -15.65
CA TYR A 51 -15.42 2.14 -15.37
C TYR A 51 -15.21 2.39 -13.87
N ILE A 52 -14.27 1.69 -13.27
CA ILE A 52 -13.87 1.91 -11.88
C ILE A 52 -12.35 1.88 -11.79
N GLN A 53 -11.78 2.87 -11.09
CA GLN A 53 -10.39 2.88 -10.67
C GLN A 53 -10.35 2.74 -9.15
N VAL A 54 -9.61 1.74 -8.67
CA VAL A 54 -9.46 1.46 -7.24
C VAL A 54 -8.00 1.67 -6.87
N ALA A 55 -7.74 2.55 -5.90
CA ALA A 55 -6.39 2.96 -5.51
C ALA A 55 -6.21 2.79 -4.00
N PRO A 56 -5.85 1.58 -3.51
CA PRO A 56 -5.39 1.39 -2.14
C PRO A 56 -4.01 2.04 -1.95
N ILE A 57 -3.68 2.45 -0.72
CA ILE A 57 -2.36 3.02 -0.41
C ILE A 57 -1.27 1.95 -0.25
N GLY A 58 -1.64 0.69 0.01
CA GLY A 58 -0.68 -0.40 0.19
C GLY A 58 0.18 -0.58 -1.08
N CYS A 59 1.52 -0.59 -1.04
CA CYS A 59 2.43 -0.56 0.11
C CYS A 59 3.26 0.74 0.22
N HIS A 60 2.66 1.91 -0.03
CA HIS A 60 3.33 3.18 0.23
C HIS A 60 3.67 3.34 1.72
N ASP A 61 4.69 4.17 1.96
CA ASP A 61 5.04 4.63 3.30
C ASP A 61 3.83 5.31 3.95
N ALA A 62 3.71 5.15 5.26
CA ALA A 62 2.67 5.85 6.00
C ALA A 62 3.12 7.30 6.25
N CYS A 63 2.31 8.28 5.87
CA CYS A 63 2.59 9.68 6.13
C CYS A 63 1.75 10.20 7.29
N TYR A 64 2.40 11.02 8.12
CA TYR A 64 1.78 11.76 9.21
C TYR A 64 2.10 13.22 8.98
N VAL A 65 1.08 14.03 8.72
CA VAL A 65 1.20 15.46 8.40
C VAL A 65 0.27 16.24 9.32
N ASP A 66 0.76 17.32 9.92
CA ASP A 66 -0.02 18.23 10.75
C ASP A 66 -0.68 19.35 9.92
N GLU A 67 -1.38 20.25 10.60
CA GLU A 67 -2.10 21.37 9.98
C GLU A 67 -1.18 22.42 9.32
N ASP A 68 0.09 22.45 9.74
CA ASP A 68 1.12 23.35 9.22
C ASP A 68 1.94 22.70 8.08
N PHE A 69 1.51 21.55 7.58
CA PHE A 69 2.19 20.75 6.56
C PHE A 69 3.57 20.21 7.00
N ASN A 70 3.87 20.19 8.29
CA ASN A 70 5.02 19.44 8.79
C ASN A 70 4.64 17.98 8.88
N GLY A 71 5.59 17.08 8.57
CA GLY A 71 5.29 15.67 8.62
C GLY A 71 6.50 14.76 8.57
N TYR A 72 6.22 13.49 8.76
CA TYR A 72 7.19 12.42 8.62
C TYR A 72 6.55 11.22 7.94
N VAL A 73 7.40 10.35 7.39
CA VAL A 73 7.00 9.07 6.83
C VAL A 73 7.55 7.94 7.69
N THR A 74 6.82 6.84 7.75
CA THR A 74 7.26 5.59 8.37
C THR A 74 7.13 4.45 7.36
N PRO A 75 7.75 3.29 7.62
CA PRO A 75 7.49 2.10 6.82
C PRO A 75 5.98 1.82 6.68
N PRO A 76 5.58 1.08 5.63
CA PRO A 76 4.18 0.68 5.43
C PRO A 76 3.61 0.02 6.69
N VAL A 77 2.37 0.35 7.04
CA VAL A 77 1.73 -0.24 8.21
C VAL A 77 0.91 -1.43 7.75
N PRO A 78 1.19 -2.66 8.21
CA PRO A 78 0.41 -3.82 7.82
C PRO A 78 -0.98 -3.79 8.44
N ALA A 79 -1.94 -4.46 7.81
CA ALA A 79 -3.22 -4.71 8.47
C ALA A 79 -2.95 -5.56 9.73
N PRO A 80 -3.65 -5.32 10.86
CA PRO A 80 -3.39 -6.05 12.11
C PRO A 80 -3.39 -7.58 11.95
N ARG A 81 -4.26 -8.10 11.07
CA ARG A 81 -4.36 -9.53 10.72
C ARG A 81 -3.14 -10.09 9.98
N HIS A 82 -2.31 -9.24 9.37
CA HIS A 82 -1.14 -9.62 8.56
C HIS A 82 0.19 -9.32 9.26
N ALA A 83 0.17 -8.70 10.44
CA ALA A 83 1.37 -8.20 11.14
C ALA A 83 2.46 -9.25 11.41
N LYS A 84 2.12 -10.55 11.39
CA LYS A 84 3.05 -11.66 11.67
C LYS A 84 3.42 -12.47 10.43
N LEU A 85 2.96 -12.10 9.24
CA LEU A 85 3.32 -12.81 8.01
C LEU A 85 4.78 -12.55 7.62
N TYR A 86 5.36 -13.45 6.84
CA TYR A 86 6.66 -13.29 6.19
C TYR A 86 7.84 -13.05 7.15
N ALA A 87 7.77 -13.56 8.38
CA ALA A 87 8.78 -13.32 9.42
C ALA A 87 10.22 -13.67 8.99
N GLU A 88 10.38 -14.72 8.18
CA GLU A 88 11.67 -15.23 7.71
C GLU A 88 12.12 -14.63 6.37
N VAL A 89 11.33 -13.74 5.76
CA VAL A 89 11.70 -13.12 4.49
C VAL A 89 12.71 -12.00 4.73
N ASN A 90 13.77 -12.02 3.94
CA ASN A 90 14.78 -10.97 3.86
C ASN A 90 14.78 -10.35 2.46
N LEU A 91 15.42 -9.20 2.35
CA LEU A 91 15.69 -8.57 1.07
C LEU A 91 16.44 -9.52 0.13
N PRO A 92 16.09 -9.53 -1.17
CA PRO A 92 16.94 -10.13 -2.17
C PRO A 92 18.31 -9.46 -2.17
N HIS A 93 19.37 -10.26 -2.05
CA HIS A 93 20.75 -9.80 -2.20
C HIS A 93 21.24 -10.14 -3.62
N ASP A 94 20.67 -9.46 -4.61
CA ASP A 94 21.13 -9.58 -6.00
C ASP A 94 22.49 -8.86 -6.19
N PRO A 95 23.19 -9.01 -7.33
CA PRO A 95 24.50 -8.41 -7.53
C PRO A 95 24.56 -6.88 -7.39
N SER A 96 23.44 -6.17 -7.57
CA SER A 96 23.37 -4.72 -7.38
C SER A 96 23.18 -4.30 -5.91
N PHE A 97 22.92 -5.25 -5.01
CA PHE A 97 22.73 -4.98 -3.60
C PHE A 97 24.06 -4.59 -2.92
N ASN A 98 24.14 -3.34 -2.47
CA ASN A 98 25.28 -2.80 -1.71
C ASN A 98 26.64 -3.03 -2.42
N GLU A 99 26.64 -2.92 -3.75
CA GLU A 99 27.82 -3.11 -4.59
C GLU A 99 28.93 -2.10 -4.25
N GLU A 100 30.17 -2.49 -4.51
CA GLU A 100 31.35 -1.66 -4.17
C GLU A 100 31.61 -0.56 -5.19
N ASP A 101 31.42 -0.86 -6.48
CA ASP A 101 31.55 0.08 -7.57
C ASP A 101 30.17 0.51 -8.06
N VAL A 102 29.83 1.78 -7.81
CA VAL A 102 28.57 2.42 -8.25
C VAL A 102 28.83 3.52 -9.27
N SER A 103 30.00 3.52 -9.92
CA SER A 103 30.38 4.57 -10.89
C SER A 103 29.46 4.63 -12.13
N ASP A 104 28.74 3.55 -12.42
CA ASP A 104 27.70 3.46 -13.45
C ASP A 104 26.37 4.14 -13.05
N LYS A 105 26.17 4.45 -11.76
CA LYS A 105 24.91 5.01 -11.22
C LYS A 105 24.87 6.53 -11.28
N PRO A 106 23.68 7.17 -11.15
CA PRO A 106 23.58 8.61 -10.99
C PRO A 106 24.36 9.16 -9.79
N ALA A 107 24.82 10.41 -9.86
CA ALA A 107 25.66 11.04 -8.84
C ALA A 107 25.08 10.99 -7.42
N TRP A 108 23.76 11.02 -7.27
CA TRP A 108 23.13 10.93 -5.95
C TRP A 108 23.28 9.55 -5.31
N VAL A 109 23.38 8.47 -6.09
CA VAL A 109 23.67 7.11 -5.58
C VAL A 109 25.14 7.01 -5.21
N GLN A 110 26.03 7.55 -6.04
CA GLN A 110 27.47 7.57 -5.79
C GLN A 110 27.84 8.30 -4.48
N ALA A 111 27.00 9.26 -4.06
CA ALA A 111 27.16 10.00 -2.81
C ALA A 111 26.65 9.26 -1.56
N LEU A 112 25.95 8.13 -1.71
CA LEU A 112 25.43 7.37 -0.58
C LEU A 112 26.54 6.52 0.06
N PRO A 113 26.60 6.44 1.41
CA PRO A 113 27.46 5.46 2.08
C PRO A 113 26.95 4.05 1.79
N ARG A 114 27.87 3.08 1.77
CA ARG A 114 27.52 1.66 1.73
C ARG A 114 26.72 1.29 2.98
N LEU A 115 25.77 0.37 2.80
CA LEU A 115 24.92 -0.10 3.87
C LEU A 115 25.73 -0.90 4.88
N ASP A 116 25.60 -0.57 6.16
CA ASP A 116 26.11 -1.39 7.25
C ASP A 116 25.10 -2.46 7.68
N ARG A 117 25.48 -3.29 8.65
CA ARG A 117 24.62 -4.37 9.17
C ARG A 117 23.30 -3.85 9.76
N ALA A 118 23.31 -2.68 10.40
CA ALA A 118 22.12 -2.08 10.99
C ALA A 118 21.17 -1.60 9.89
N ASN A 119 21.68 -0.98 8.82
CA ASN A 119 20.90 -0.60 7.66
C ASN A 119 20.25 -1.81 7.00
N VAL A 120 21.00 -2.89 6.76
CA VAL A 120 20.46 -4.12 6.16
C VAL A 120 19.36 -4.72 7.04
N THR A 121 19.57 -4.76 8.36
CA THR A 121 18.57 -5.27 9.31
C THR A 121 17.28 -4.45 9.28
N TYR A 122 17.40 -3.13 9.25
CA TYR A 122 16.26 -2.22 9.12
C TYR A 122 15.52 -2.43 7.80
N LEU A 123 16.24 -2.49 6.68
CA LEU A 123 15.64 -2.65 5.36
C LEU A 123 14.96 -4.02 5.22
N ASN A 124 15.44 -5.07 5.90
CA ASN A 124 14.75 -6.36 5.95
C ASN A 124 13.37 -6.25 6.62
N GLU A 125 13.24 -5.54 7.74
CA GLU A 125 11.94 -5.31 8.37
C GLU A 125 11.04 -4.45 7.49
N TYR A 126 11.59 -3.38 6.91
CA TYR A 126 10.88 -2.55 5.95
C TYR A 126 10.32 -3.38 4.78
N HIS A 127 11.12 -4.30 4.24
CA HIS A 127 10.69 -5.19 3.18
C HIS A 127 9.55 -6.10 3.62
N ARG A 128 9.63 -6.69 4.82
CA ARG A 128 8.53 -7.47 5.39
C ARG A 128 7.27 -6.64 5.56
N ASP A 129 7.37 -5.41 6.03
CA ASP A 129 6.22 -4.51 6.17
C ASP A 129 5.57 -4.19 4.83
N ARG A 130 6.35 -3.96 3.76
CA ARG A 130 5.80 -3.85 2.39
C ARG A 130 4.98 -5.08 2.01
N LEU A 131 5.54 -6.28 2.20
CA LEU A 131 4.85 -7.54 1.87
C LEU A 131 3.58 -7.73 2.70
N ARG A 132 3.64 -7.47 4.01
CA ARG A 132 2.49 -7.59 4.91
C ARG A 132 1.39 -6.57 4.56
N SER A 133 1.73 -5.34 4.19
CA SER A 133 0.75 -4.36 3.71
C SER A 133 0.14 -4.77 2.36
N LEU A 134 0.93 -5.35 1.44
CA LEU A 134 0.43 -5.88 0.16
C LEU A 134 -0.58 -7.02 0.35
N ARG A 135 -0.51 -7.79 1.44
CA ARG A 135 -1.48 -8.86 1.69
C ARG A 135 -2.93 -8.37 1.73
N SER A 136 -3.17 -7.16 2.22
CA SER A 136 -4.50 -6.54 2.17
C SER A 136 -4.94 -6.15 0.75
N VAL A 137 -4.00 -5.89 -0.15
CA VAL A 137 -4.25 -5.59 -1.57
C VAL A 137 -4.61 -6.87 -2.31
N ASP A 138 -3.97 -7.99 -2.00
CA ASP A 138 -4.38 -9.30 -2.53
C ASP A 138 -5.84 -9.62 -2.17
N GLU A 139 -6.22 -9.44 -0.91
CA GLU A 139 -7.60 -9.65 -0.45
C GLU A 139 -8.61 -8.71 -1.15
N LEU A 140 -8.19 -7.46 -1.43
CA LEU A 140 -8.98 -6.52 -2.22
C LEU A 140 -9.18 -7.06 -3.65
N ILE A 141 -8.11 -7.48 -4.31
CA ILE A 141 -8.17 -8.01 -5.69
C ILE A 141 -9.11 -9.22 -5.76
N ASP A 142 -8.95 -10.18 -4.85
CA ASP A 142 -9.82 -11.34 -4.74
C ASP A 142 -11.29 -10.95 -4.58
N THR A 143 -11.55 -10.00 -3.70
CA THR A 143 -12.91 -9.52 -3.45
C THR A 143 -13.51 -8.89 -4.70
N LEU A 144 -12.76 -8.06 -5.43
CA LEU A 144 -13.25 -7.40 -6.64
C LEU A 144 -13.45 -8.38 -7.80
N ALA A 145 -12.54 -9.34 -7.96
CA ALA A 145 -12.66 -10.38 -8.96
C ALA A 145 -13.90 -11.25 -8.73
N TYR A 146 -14.15 -11.65 -7.48
CA TYR A 146 -15.39 -12.34 -7.10
C TYR A 146 -16.63 -11.49 -7.39
N GLN A 147 -16.60 -10.17 -7.18
CA GLN A 147 -17.74 -9.31 -7.52
C GLN A 147 -17.95 -9.14 -9.03
N THR A 148 -16.97 -9.45 -9.88
CA THR A 148 -17.00 -9.18 -11.33
C THR A 148 -16.95 -10.45 -12.19
N ASP A 149 -16.92 -11.63 -11.56
CA ASP A 149 -16.78 -12.94 -12.20
C ASP A 149 -15.48 -13.06 -13.03
N LEU A 150 -14.45 -12.27 -12.67
CA LEU A 150 -13.14 -12.32 -13.30
C LEU A 150 -12.31 -13.47 -12.70
N GLN A 151 -11.64 -14.24 -13.56
CA GLN A 151 -10.61 -15.20 -13.11
C GLN A 151 -9.30 -14.44 -12.90
N VAL A 152 -8.76 -14.46 -11.67
CA VAL A 152 -7.42 -13.92 -11.36
C VAL A 152 -6.43 -15.08 -11.29
N PRO A 153 -5.54 -15.26 -12.28
CA PRO A 153 -4.69 -16.44 -12.32
C PRO A 153 -3.51 -16.43 -11.33
N PHE A 154 -3.22 -15.32 -10.63
CA PHE A 154 -2.09 -15.24 -9.69
C PHE A 154 -2.36 -14.27 -8.54
N LEU A 155 -2.11 -14.73 -7.31
CA LEU A 155 -1.92 -13.91 -6.12
C LEU A 155 -0.49 -14.13 -5.62
N ILE A 156 0.07 -13.12 -4.96
CA ILE A 156 1.40 -13.20 -4.35
C ILE A 156 1.28 -14.19 -3.17
N SER A 157 1.71 -15.43 -3.38
CA SER A 157 1.80 -16.47 -2.35
C SER A 157 3.09 -16.33 -1.53
#